data_AF-O24441-F1
#
_entry.id   AF-O24441-F1
#
_cell.length_a   1.000
_cell.length_b   1.000
_cell.length_c   1.000
_cell.angle_alpha   90.00
_cell.angle_beta   90.00
_cell.angle_gamma   90.00
#
_symmetry.space_group_name_H-M   'P 1'
#
loop_
_entity.id
_entity.type
_entity.pdbx_description
1 polymer ?
#
loop_
_entity_poly.entity_id
_entity_poly.type
_entity_poly.pdbx_seq_one_letter_code
_entity_poly.pdbx_strand_id
1 'polypeptide(L)' 'RVLQISGQRTKEKEDKNEKWHRVERSSGSFLRRFRLPENAKVNEVKAAMETGVLTVTVPKEEVKKRDVKPVQITG' A
#
# COMPACT_ATOMS: atom_id res chain seq x y z
N ARG A 1 -5.63 -14.12 3.15
CA ARG A 1 -4.95 -13.29 4.18
C ARG A 1 -5.13 -11.81 3.81
N VAL A 2 -5.22 -10.88 4.77
CA VAL A 2 -5.48 -9.44 4.51
C VAL A 2 -4.34 -8.60 5.07
N LEU A 3 -3.70 -7.80 4.20
CA LEU A 3 -2.77 -6.75 4.61
C LEU A 3 -3.57 -5.49 4.93
N GLN A 4 -3.38 -4.94 6.12
CA GLN A 4 -4.02 -3.71 6.57
C GLN A 4 -2.98 -2.61 6.77
N ILE A 5 -3.22 -1.45 6.18
CA ILE A 5 -2.40 -0.24 6.34
C ILE A 5 -3.29 0.83 6.95
N SER A 6 -2.92 1.35 8.11
CA SER A 6 -3.65 2.40 8.80
C SER A 6 -2.71 3.45 9.36
N GLY A 7 -3.19 4.68 9.47
CA GLY A 7 -2.44 5.77 10.07
C GLY A 7 -3.30 7.00 10.26
N GLN A 8 -2.70 8.04 10.84
CA GLN A 8 -3.32 9.33 11.02
C GLN A 8 -2.35 10.42 10.59
N ARG A 9 -2.82 11.34 9.77
CA ARG A 9 -2.13 12.58 9.47
C ARG A 9 -2.66 13.65 10.42
N THR A 10 -1.85 14.03 11.41
CA THR A 10 -2.14 15.15 12.29
C THR A 10 -1.86 16.48 11.58
N LYS A 11 -2.63 17.52 11.89
CA LYS A 11 -2.22 18.88 11.55
C LYS A 11 -1.02 19.26 12.40
N GLU A 12 -0.08 20.00 11.83
CA GLU A 12 0.95 20.68 12.61
C GLU A 12 0.28 21.69 13.56
N LYS A 13 0.87 21.91 14.74
CA LYS A 13 0.29 22.76 15.78
C LYS A 13 0.10 24.18 15.22
N GLU A 14 -1.14 24.63 15.17
CA GLU A 14 -1.48 26.02 14.86
C GLU A 14 -0.99 26.91 16.01
N ASP A 15 -0.13 27.88 15.70
CA ASP A 15 0.21 28.93 16.66
C ASP A 15 -0.96 29.92 16.75
N LYS A 16 -1.30 30.40 17.94
CA LYS A 16 -2.54 31.20 18.14
C LYS A 16 -2.52 32.55 17.40
N ASN A 17 -1.35 32.96 16.90
CA ASN A 17 -1.15 34.18 16.11
C ASN A 17 -1.08 33.93 14.58
N GLU A 18 -1.24 32.69 14.10
CA GLU A 18 -1.21 32.40 12.66
C GLU A 18 -2.55 32.66 11.98
N LYS A 19 -2.55 33.56 10.99
CA LYS A 19 -3.72 33.86 10.16
C LYS A 19 -3.65 33.08 8.84
N TRP A 20 -4.47 32.05 8.71
CA TRP A 20 -4.57 31.23 7.50
C TRP A 20 -5.37 31.96 6.41
N HIS A 21 -4.75 32.22 5.26
CA HIS A 21 -5.45 32.73 4.07
C HIS A 21 -6.11 31.61 3.26
N ARG A 22 -5.52 30.41 3.29
CA ARG A 22 -6.00 29.23 2.55
C ARG A 22 -5.45 27.94 3.14
N VAL A 23 -6.28 26.90 3.18
CA VAL A 23 -5.91 25.54 3.62
C VAL A 23 -6.36 24.55 2.55
N GLU A 24 -5.41 23.83 1.95
CA GLU A 24 -5.69 22.86 0.88
C GLU A 24 -5.43 21.41 1.31
N ARG A 25 -4.53 21.21 2.28
CA ARG A 25 -4.12 19.87 2.72
C ARG A 25 -5.03 19.40 3.86
N SER A 26 -5.70 18.26 3.65
CA SER A 26 -6.52 17.63 4.68
C SER A 26 -5.68 16.82 5.68
N SER A 27 -6.19 16.75 6.90
CA SER A 27 -5.73 15.89 8.00
C SER A 27 -6.79 14.85 8.32
N GLY A 28 -6.40 13.70 8.87
CA GLY A 28 -7.35 12.66 9.26
C GLY A 28 -6.73 11.27 9.36
N SER A 29 -7.54 10.32 9.83
CA SER A 29 -7.19 8.91 9.84
C SER A 29 -7.44 8.27 8.46
N PHE A 30 -6.68 7.23 8.14
CA PHE A 30 -6.87 6.44 6.94
C PHE A 30 -6.72 4.95 7.23
N LEU A 31 -7.42 4.13 6.43
CA LEU A 31 -7.38 2.68 6.47
C LEU A 31 -7.46 2.15 5.04
N ARG A 32 -6.52 1.29 4.66
CA ARG A 32 -6.52 0.56 3.39
C ARG A 32 -6.31 -0.92 3.66
N ARG A 33 -7.01 -1.77 2.91
CA ARG A 33 -6.95 -3.23 3.05
C ARG A 33 -6.72 -3.85 1.68
N PHE A 34 -5.79 -4.80 1.63
CA PHE A 34 -5.44 -5.55 0.42
C PHE A 34 -5.54 -7.04 0.70
N ARG A 35 -6.25 -7.77 -0.16
CA ARG A 35 -6.25 -9.23 -0.10
C ARG A 35 -4.96 -9.73 -0.72
N LEU A 36 -4.16 -10.43 0.07
CA LEU A 36 -2.92 -11.03 -0.42
C LEU A 36 -3.23 -12.36 -1.14
N PRO A 37 -2.47 -12.71 -2.19
CA PRO A 37 -2.59 -14.01 -2.83
C PRO A 37 -2.17 -15.12 -1.84
N GLU A 38 -2.56 -16.35 -2.15
CA GLU A 38 -2.28 -17.51 -1.29
C GLU A 38 -0.80 -17.78 -1.14
N ASN A 39 -0.03 -17.62 -2.23
CA ASN A 39 1.42 -17.81 -2.26
C ASN A 39 2.22 -16.61 -1.69
N ALA A 40 1.61 -15.75 -0.88
CA ALA A 40 2.32 -14.65 -0.23
C ALA A 40 3.08 -15.14 1.01
N LYS A 41 4.38 -14.83 1.08
CA LYS A 41 5.25 -15.11 2.23
C LYS A 41 5.07 -14.05 3.32
N VAL A 42 4.04 -14.20 4.13
CA VAL A 42 3.65 -13.20 5.14
C VAL A 42 4.74 -12.94 6.19
N ASN A 43 5.56 -13.93 6.51
CA ASN A 43 6.66 -13.78 7.47
C ASN A 43 7.84 -12.98 6.92
N GLU A 44 7.90 -12.76 5.60
CA GLU A 44 8.98 -12.03 4.92
C GLU A 44 8.54 -10.64 4.44
N VAL A 45 7.41 -10.13 4.93
CA VAL A 45 6.92 -8.79 4.57
C VAL A 45 7.88 -7.73 5.09
N LYS A 46 8.24 -6.78 4.24
CA LYS A 46 9.10 -5.64 4.58
C LYS A 46 8.37 -4.34 4.29
N ALA A 47 8.62 -3.31 5.09
CA ALA A 47 8.08 -1.98 4.89
C ALA A 47 9.19 -0.94 5.06
N ALA A 48 9.17 0.10 4.22
CA ALA A 48 10.11 1.22 4.27
C ALA A 48 9.36 2.52 3.97
N MET A 49 9.76 3.60 4.63
CA MET A 49 9.20 4.94 4.45
C MET A 49 10.30 5.85 3.94
N GLU A 50 10.10 6.48 2.78
CA GLU A 50 11.08 7.37 2.17
C GLU A 50 10.37 8.55 1.53
N THR A 51 10.82 9.77 1.84
CA THR A 51 10.27 11.02 1.26
C THR A 51 8.73 11.16 1.34
N GLY A 52 8.11 10.62 2.39
CA GLY A 52 6.65 10.67 2.58
C GLY A 52 5.88 9.52 1.95
N VAL A 53 6.55 8.54 1.34
CA VAL A 53 5.93 7.37 0.69
C VAL A 53 6.25 6.09 1.48
N LEU A 54 5.20 5.37 1.88
CA LEU A 54 5.32 4.04 2.48
C LEU A 54 5.29 2.97 1.39
N THR A 55 6.40 2.24 1.24
CA THR A 55 6.51 1.08 0.36
C THR A 55 6.41 -0.19 1.19
N VAL A 56 5.47 -1.08 0.83
CA VAL A 56 5.30 -2.39 1.47
C VAL A 56 5.58 -3.49 0.46
N THR A 57 6.62 -4.28 0.70
CA THR A 57 7.05 -5.38 -0.17
C THR A 57 6.57 -6.70 0.42
N VAL A 58 5.78 -7.45 -0.35
CA VAL A 58 5.26 -8.77 0.02
C VAL A 58 5.84 -9.81 -0.95
N PRO A 59 6.88 -10.56 -0.56
CA PRO A 59 7.44 -11.60 -1.39
C PRO A 59 6.42 -12.70 -1.67
N LYS A 60 6.50 -13.29 -2.86
CA LYS A 60 5.70 -14.46 -3.26
C LYS A 60 6.58 -15.70 -3.22
N GLU A 61 5.98 -16.82 -2.87
CA GLU A 61 6.59 -18.13 -3.08
C GLU A 61 6.79 -18.37 -4.57
N GLU A 62 7.92 -18.97 -4.90
CA GLU A 62 8.26 -19.29 -6.28
C GLU A 62 7.39 -20.47 -6.72
N VAL A 63 6.45 -20.19 -7.62
CA VAL A 63 5.58 -21.21 -8.20
C VAL A 63 6.16 -21.57 -9.56
N LYS A 64 6.27 -22.87 -9.86
CA LYS A 64 6.63 -23.32 -11.22
C LYS A 64 5.71 -22.61 -12.22
N LYS A 65 6.30 -21.82 -13.12
CA LYS A 65 5.55 -21.15 -14.18
C LYS A 65 4.83 -22.23 -14.98
N ARG A 66 3.54 -22.03 -15.22
CA ARG A 66 2.77 -22.93 -16.07
C ARG A 66 3.30 -22.79 -17.49
N ASP A 67 3.66 -23.90 -18.11
CA ASP A 67 3.97 -23.92 -19.54
C ASP A 67 2.69 -23.59 -20.31
N VAL A 68 2.64 -22.38 -20.87
CA VAL A 68 1.51 -21.95 -21.69
C VAL A 68 1.63 -22.65 -23.04
N LYS A 69 0.73 -23.59 -23.31
CA LYS A 69 0.62 -24.21 -24.63
C LYS A 69 -0.24 -23.31 -25.53
N PRO A 70 0.27 -22.82 -26.67
CA PRO A 70 -0.56 -22.10 -27.62
C PRO A 70 -1.61 -23.04 -28.20
N VAL A 71 -2.87 -22.62 -28.18
CA VAL A 71 -3.98 -23.33 -28.83
C VAL A 71 -4.36 -22.53 -30.07
N GLN A 72 -4.24 -23.16 -31.25
CA GLN A 72 -4.76 -22.56 -32.48
C GLN A 72 -6.28 -22.70 -32.49
N ILE A 73 -6.96 -21.57 -32.73
CA ILE A 73 -8.41 -21.54 -32.98
C ILE A 73 -8.56 -21.36 -34.49
N THR A 74 -9.06 -22.38 -35.19
CA THR A 74 -9.47 -22.28 -36.59
C THR A 74 -10.94 -21.91 -36.68
N GLY A 75 -11.25 -20.96 -37.56
CA GLY A 75 -12.61 -20.62 -38.01
C GLY A 75 -12.86 -21.12 -39.42
#